data_AF-A0A0C2K0V0-F1
#
_entry.id   AF-A0A0C2K0V0-F1
#
_cell.length_a   1.000
_cell.length_b   1.000
_cell.length_c   1.000
_cell.angle_alpha   90.00
_cell.angle_beta   90.00
_cell.angle_gamma   90.00
#
_symmetry.space_group_name_H-M   'P 1'
#
loop_
_entity.id
_entity.type
_entity.pdbx_description
1 polymer ?
#
loop_
_entity_poly.entity_id
_entity_poly.type
_entity_poly.pdbx_seq_one_letter_code
_entity_poly.pdbx_strand_id
1 'polypeptide(L)'
;MRFETWIVALFICSPLTMAQEQHASDTPQFDSLLLVEPIPQYVEINRDIAKLGWVLFNDPNLSSNQAISCQSCHDLTTNGAETTRVSTGVNGIGLRNSLTVFNSSLNYRFFWDGRSNTLEDQINGPITNPLEMDSDWPQVERYVSRSAQYQQLFLSANDLTISSDNIRLALAEFMRSLQTPNSTFDLFLQGDEFALSEQEKRGWDTFQSIGCVQCHQGPNIGGNMMQKFGYFSEINILQDTGKHLVTEEDQDKFYFRVASLRNVAQTAPYFHDGRTPTLEAAIRIMAKGQLGIAMENDTVADIEAFLRTLSAPRPAILEEFENE
;
A
#
# COMPACT_ATOMS: atom_id res chain seq x y z
N MET A 1 -54.83 64.38 -41.96
CA MET A 1 -54.58 64.38 -40.51
C MET A 1 -54.43 62.94 -40.07
N ARG A 2 -53.19 62.51 -39.79
CA ARG A 2 -52.84 61.20 -39.26
C ARG A 2 -52.81 61.30 -37.73
N PHE A 3 -53.48 60.40 -37.02
CA PHE A 3 -53.17 60.09 -35.63
C PHE A 3 -53.29 58.56 -35.45
N GLU A 4 -52.26 58.05 -34.81
CA GLU A 4 -51.81 56.67 -34.77
C GLU A 4 -52.61 55.81 -33.77
N THR A 5 -52.99 54.61 -34.21
CA THR A 5 -53.44 53.51 -33.34
C THR A 5 -52.24 52.64 -32.98
N TRP A 6 -51.78 52.71 -31.72
CA TRP A 6 -50.79 51.79 -31.19
C TRP A 6 -51.50 50.60 -30.55
N ILE A 7 -51.36 49.42 -31.18
CA ILE A 7 -51.77 48.12 -30.67
C ILE A 7 -50.71 47.65 -29.68
N VAL A 8 -51.14 47.34 -28.45
CA VAL A 8 -50.29 46.72 -27.42
C VAL A 8 -50.05 45.26 -27.80
N ALA A 9 -48.83 44.92 -28.21
CA ALA A 9 -48.40 43.55 -28.43
C ALA A 9 -47.99 42.90 -27.09
N LEU A 10 -48.77 41.93 -26.63
CA LEU A 10 -48.36 41.01 -25.56
C LEU A 10 -47.32 40.04 -26.12
N PHE A 11 -46.04 40.24 -25.79
CA PHE A 11 -45.00 39.25 -26.03
C PHE A 11 -45.05 38.17 -24.94
N ILE A 12 -45.47 36.96 -25.33
CA ILE A 12 -45.33 35.75 -24.53
C ILE A 12 -43.84 35.37 -24.56
N CYS A 13 -43.16 35.53 -23.43
CA CYS A 13 -41.78 35.10 -23.24
C CYS A 13 -41.77 33.59 -22.93
N SER A 14 -41.49 32.76 -23.93
CA SER A 14 -41.18 31.34 -23.71
C SER A 14 -39.76 31.21 -23.17
N PRO A 15 -39.51 30.49 -22.06
CA PRO A 15 -38.16 30.27 -21.60
C PRO A 15 -37.43 29.31 -22.54
N LEU A 16 -36.31 29.75 -23.11
CA LEU A 16 -35.32 28.88 -23.73
C LEU A 16 -34.71 28.00 -22.63
N THR A 17 -35.03 26.72 -22.63
CA THR A 17 -34.31 25.71 -21.86
C THR A 17 -32.92 25.57 -22.45
N MET A 18 -31.89 26.06 -21.75
CA MET A 18 -30.51 25.72 -22.07
C MET A 18 -30.30 24.25 -21.73
N ALA A 19 -30.07 23.42 -22.75
CA ALA A 19 -29.61 22.05 -22.57
C ALA A 19 -28.20 22.11 -21.97
N GLN A 20 -28.07 21.73 -20.71
CA GLN A 20 -26.79 21.49 -20.06
C GLN A 20 -26.28 20.14 -20.59
N GLU A 21 -25.22 20.17 -21.40
CA GLU A 21 -24.45 18.96 -21.71
C GLU A 21 -23.82 18.46 -20.40
N GLN A 22 -24.37 17.37 -19.87
CA GLN A 22 -23.74 16.61 -18.81
C GLN A 22 -22.57 15.84 -19.43
N HIS A 23 -21.34 16.27 -19.14
CA HIS A 23 -20.18 15.39 -19.26
C HIS A 23 -20.39 14.21 -18.31
N ALA A 24 -20.82 13.07 -18.87
CA ALA A 24 -20.76 11.80 -18.17
C ALA A 24 -19.28 11.52 -17.86
N SER A 25 -18.95 11.35 -16.58
CA SER A 25 -17.66 10.79 -16.22
C SER A 25 -17.66 9.32 -16.66
N ASP A 26 -16.76 8.96 -17.57
CA ASP A 26 -16.45 7.57 -17.91
C ASP A 26 -15.77 6.91 -16.71
N THR A 27 -16.53 6.60 -15.67
CA THR A 27 -16.11 5.71 -14.60
C THR A 27 -16.40 4.29 -15.09
N PRO A 28 -15.39 3.41 -15.26
CA PRO A 28 -15.63 2.03 -15.64
C PRO A 28 -16.59 1.39 -14.63
N GLN A 29 -17.74 0.93 -15.09
CA GLN A 29 -18.69 0.18 -14.27
C GLN A 29 -18.12 -1.22 -14.08
N PHE A 30 -17.28 -1.39 -13.06
CA PHE A 30 -16.75 -2.71 -12.69
C PHE A 30 -17.91 -3.62 -12.28
N ASP A 31 -17.88 -4.87 -12.77
CA ASP A 31 -18.85 -5.87 -12.41
C ASP A 31 -18.77 -6.12 -10.89
N SER A 32 -19.83 -5.74 -10.17
CA SER A 32 -19.95 -5.77 -8.70
C SER A 32 -19.82 -7.17 -8.06
N LEU A 33 -19.48 -8.18 -8.87
CA LEU A 33 -19.30 -9.58 -8.48
C LEU A 33 -17.84 -9.95 -8.15
N LEU A 34 -16.86 -9.15 -8.59
CA LEU A 34 -15.44 -9.41 -8.28
C LEU A 34 -15.06 -8.81 -6.93
N LEU A 35 -14.49 -9.64 -6.05
CA LEU A 35 -13.97 -9.21 -4.75
C LEU A 35 -12.60 -8.53 -4.83
N VAL A 36 -12.01 -8.41 -6.03
CA VAL A 36 -10.70 -7.79 -6.28
C VAL A 36 -10.83 -6.73 -7.36
N GLU A 37 -9.98 -5.72 -7.28
CA GLU A 37 -9.97 -4.57 -8.18
C GLU A 37 -8.54 -4.33 -8.69
N PRO A 38 -8.35 -3.79 -9.92
CA PRO A 38 -7.03 -3.40 -10.38
C PRO A 38 -6.46 -2.24 -9.55
N ILE A 39 -5.13 -2.10 -9.50
CA ILE A 39 -4.53 -0.87 -8.94
C ILE A 39 -4.99 0.35 -9.74
N PRO A 40 -5.38 1.45 -9.07
CA PRO A 40 -5.65 2.71 -9.74
C PRO A 40 -4.47 3.15 -10.61
N GLN A 41 -4.74 3.48 -11.87
CA GLN A 41 -3.71 3.92 -12.82
C GLN A 41 -3.16 5.32 -12.50
N TYR A 42 -3.93 6.11 -11.75
CA TYR A 42 -3.60 7.47 -11.37
C TYR A 42 -3.84 7.68 -9.88
N VAL A 43 -2.89 8.35 -9.25
CA VAL A 43 -2.97 8.81 -7.87
C VAL A 43 -2.70 10.30 -7.89
N GLU A 44 -3.63 11.09 -7.38
CA GLU A 44 -3.38 12.50 -7.17
C GLU A 44 -2.38 12.65 -6.03
N ILE A 45 -1.20 13.20 -6.36
CA ILE A 45 -0.15 13.53 -5.40
C ILE A 45 0.35 14.95 -5.65
N ASN A 46 0.78 15.62 -4.59
CA ASN A 46 1.63 16.78 -4.71
C ASN A 46 3.09 16.35 -4.92
N ARG A 47 3.59 16.54 -6.13
CA ARG A 47 4.92 16.10 -6.54
C ARG A 47 6.04 16.72 -5.71
N ASP A 48 5.98 18.01 -5.39
CA ASP A 48 7.06 18.70 -4.65
C ASP A 48 7.11 18.23 -3.19
N ILE A 49 5.94 18.00 -2.58
CA ILE A 49 5.83 17.38 -1.25
C ILE A 49 6.33 15.93 -1.29
N ALA A 50 5.98 15.16 -2.32
CA ALA A 50 6.48 13.79 -2.51
C ALA A 50 8.00 13.74 -2.73
N LYS A 51 8.58 14.72 -3.44
CA LYS A 51 10.04 14.81 -3.62
C LYS A 51 10.74 15.09 -2.30
N LEU A 52 10.21 16.02 -1.49
CA LEU A 52 10.70 16.23 -0.12
C LEU A 52 10.62 14.93 0.70
N GLY A 53 9.50 14.22 0.61
CA GLY A 53 9.31 12.92 1.26
C GLY A 53 10.31 11.86 0.82
N TRP A 54 10.60 11.78 -0.47
CA TRP A 54 11.59 10.86 -1.04
C TRP A 54 13.01 11.14 -0.50
N VAL A 55 13.40 12.42 -0.41
CA VAL A 55 14.69 12.79 0.18
C VAL A 55 14.75 12.38 1.66
N LEU A 56 13.70 12.68 2.43
CA LEU A 56 13.60 12.26 3.84
C LEU A 56 13.64 10.74 4.01
N PHE A 57 12.95 9.99 3.14
CA PHE A 57 12.87 8.53 3.20
C PHE A 57 14.24 7.86 3.05
N ASN A 58 15.14 8.48 2.27
CA ASN A 58 16.48 7.99 2.01
C ASN A 58 17.53 8.49 3.02
N ASP A 59 17.19 9.46 3.88
CA ASP A 59 18.16 10.14 4.73
C ASP A 59 18.44 9.37 6.04
N PRO A 60 19.65 8.81 6.23
CA PRO A 60 19.97 8.07 7.43
C PRO A 60 20.15 8.98 8.65
N ASN A 61 20.35 10.29 8.45
CA ASN A 61 20.56 11.24 9.56
C ASN A 61 19.30 11.47 10.41
N LEU A 62 18.16 10.94 9.98
CA LEU A 62 16.94 10.91 10.79
C LEU A 62 17.05 9.92 11.97
N SER A 63 17.90 8.89 11.86
CA SER A 63 18.21 7.97 12.96
C SER A 63 19.25 8.53 13.92
N SER A 64 19.20 8.10 15.18
CA SER A 64 20.11 8.61 16.23
C SER A 64 21.59 8.32 15.96
N ASN A 65 21.89 7.24 15.24
CA ASN A 65 23.26 6.87 14.85
C ASN A 65 23.63 7.30 13.42
N GLN A 66 22.74 8.00 12.72
CA GLN A 66 22.93 8.49 11.35
C GLN A 66 23.23 7.39 10.32
N ALA A 67 22.76 6.16 10.57
CA ALA A 67 23.05 5.01 9.71
C ALA A 67 21.79 4.30 9.17
N ILE A 68 20.61 4.54 9.77
CA ILE A 68 19.35 3.89 9.38
C ILE A 68 18.39 4.93 8.77
N SER A 69 17.88 4.63 7.58
CA SER A 69 16.79 5.36 6.94
C SER A 69 15.60 4.44 6.70
N CYS A 70 14.46 4.97 6.23
CA CYS A 70 13.33 4.13 5.83
C CYS A 70 13.75 3.15 4.71
N GLN A 71 14.58 3.63 3.76
CA GLN A 71 15.18 2.83 2.69
C GLN A 71 16.00 1.64 3.17
N SER A 72 16.62 1.72 4.36
CA SER A 72 17.42 0.61 4.91
C SER A 72 16.61 -0.68 5.11
N CYS A 73 15.31 -0.56 5.42
CA CYS A 73 14.41 -1.70 5.65
C CYS A 73 13.37 -1.87 4.53
N HIS A 74 13.11 -0.81 3.76
CA HIS A 74 12.13 -0.75 2.67
C HIS A 74 12.84 -0.43 1.35
N ASP A 75 13.57 -1.40 0.81
CA ASP A 75 14.46 -1.18 -0.35
C ASP A 75 13.70 -0.80 -1.62
N LEU A 76 13.67 0.51 -1.93
CA LEU A 76 13.04 1.07 -3.12
C LEU A 76 13.69 0.60 -4.44
N THR A 77 14.92 0.06 -4.43
CA THR A 77 15.62 -0.38 -5.65
C THR A 77 15.14 -1.74 -6.15
N THR A 78 14.51 -2.51 -5.26
CA THR A 78 13.92 -3.82 -5.57
C THR A 78 12.40 -3.72 -5.53
N ASN A 79 11.77 -4.10 -4.42
CA ASN A 79 10.32 -4.20 -4.27
C ASN A 79 9.81 -3.50 -2.98
N GLY A 80 10.57 -2.55 -2.44
CA GLY A 80 10.14 -1.75 -1.29
C GLY A 80 10.12 -2.51 0.04
N ALA A 81 10.70 -3.71 0.08
CA ALA A 81 10.92 -4.53 1.27
C ALA A 81 12.33 -5.14 1.23
N GLU A 82 12.96 -5.33 2.38
CA GLU A 82 14.24 -6.02 2.44
C GLU A 82 14.08 -7.55 2.37
N THR A 83 15.14 -8.25 2.00
CA THR A 83 15.15 -9.73 1.86
C THR A 83 15.57 -10.45 3.14
N THR A 84 15.73 -9.72 4.24
CA THR A 84 16.10 -10.30 5.53
C THR A 84 14.88 -10.84 6.26
N ARG A 85 15.10 -11.79 7.17
CA ARG A 85 14.03 -12.36 7.98
C ARG A 85 13.33 -11.30 8.85
N VAL A 86 14.10 -10.43 9.47
CA VAL A 86 13.64 -9.36 10.36
C VAL A 86 14.64 -8.20 10.27
N SER A 87 14.14 -6.97 10.32
CA SER A 87 14.95 -5.76 10.15
C SER A 87 15.98 -5.60 11.27
N THR A 88 17.12 -4.98 10.94
CA THR A 88 18.14 -4.58 11.92
C THR A 88 18.20 -3.06 11.98
N GLY A 89 17.85 -2.48 13.12
CA GLY A 89 17.93 -1.05 13.38
C GLY A 89 19.12 -0.66 14.25
N VAL A 90 19.02 0.52 14.88
CA VAL A 90 20.11 1.13 15.67
C VAL A 90 20.61 0.21 16.79
N ASN A 91 19.70 -0.34 17.61
CA ASN A 91 20.07 -1.14 18.78
C ASN A 91 19.91 -2.66 18.58
N GLY A 92 19.83 -3.13 17.33
CA GLY A 92 19.82 -4.55 17.01
C GLY A 92 18.63 -4.99 16.16
N ILE A 93 18.27 -6.27 16.30
CA ILE A 93 17.30 -6.94 15.43
C ILE A 93 15.88 -6.77 15.98
N GLY A 94 14.95 -6.38 15.11
CA GLY A 94 13.53 -6.26 15.40
C GLY A 94 12.80 -7.59 15.50
N LEU A 95 11.49 -7.53 15.79
CA LEU A 95 10.66 -8.72 15.97
C LEU A 95 10.08 -9.26 14.64
N ARG A 96 9.84 -8.37 13.67
CA ARG A 96 9.02 -8.67 12.48
C ARG A 96 9.76 -8.38 11.18
N ASN A 97 9.38 -9.13 10.15
CA ASN A 97 9.77 -8.89 8.77
C ASN A 97 9.20 -7.54 8.29
N SER A 98 9.97 -6.76 7.52
CA SER A 98 9.49 -5.50 6.97
C SER A 98 8.52 -5.77 5.81
N LEU A 99 7.38 -5.10 5.84
CA LEU A 99 6.41 -5.14 4.75
C LEU A 99 6.88 -4.24 3.61
N THR A 100 6.46 -4.54 2.38
CA THR A 100 6.69 -3.60 1.28
C THR A 100 6.01 -2.26 1.53
N VAL A 101 6.70 -1.17 1.20
CA VAL A 101 6.13 0.18 1.16
C VAL A 101 5.27 0.40 -0.09
N PHE A 102 5.43 -0.42 -1.13
CA PHE A 102 4.66 -0.32 -2.37
C PHE A 102 3.19 -0.67 -2.13
N ASN A 103 2.29 0.13 -2.71
CA ASN A 103 0.84 0.07 -2.53
C ASN A 103 0.39 0.19 -1.05
N SER A 104 1.26 0.66 -0.14
CA SER A 104 0.94 0.71 1.29
C SER A 104 -0.21 1.68 1.61
N SER A 105 -0.39 2.70 0.78
CA SER A 105 -1.48 3.68 0.84
C SER A 105 -2.88 3.08 0.63
N LEU A 106 -2.97 1.88 0.07
CA LEU A 106 -4.24 1.17 -0.15
C LEU A 106 -4.66 0.30 1.04
N ASN A 107 -3.85 0.26 2.10
CA ASN A 107 -4.19 -0.51 3.29
C ASN A 107 -5.23 0.22 4.16
N TYR A 108 -6.14 -0.55 4.75
CA TYR A 108 -7.09 -0.05 5.76
C TYR A 108 -6.39 0.25 7.10
N ARG A 109 -5.37 -0.55 7.44
CA ARG A 109 -4.53 -0.40 8.63
C ARG A 109 -3.07 -0.69 8.34
N PHE A 110 -2.21 -0.23 9.23
CA PHE A 110 -0.76 -0.25 9.07
C PHE A 110 -0.07 -1.17 10.09
N PHE A 111 1.15 -1.60 9.76
CA PHE A 111 1.88 -2.69 10.42
C PHE A 111 1.19 -4.07 10.31
N TRP A 112 1.87 -5.11 10.81
CA TRP A 112 1.34 -6.47 10.90
C TRP A 112 0.22 -6.63 11.92
N ASP A 113 0.20 -5.83 12.99
CA ASP A 113 -0.81 -5.88 14.06
C ASP A 113 -1.97 -4.90 13.83
N GLY A 114 -1.93 -4.09 12.77
CA GLY A 114 -2.97 -3.12 12.47
C GLY A 114 -3.13 -2.03 13.55
N ARG A 115 -2.06 -1.67 14.26
CA ARG A 115 -2.11 -0.70 15.35
C ARG A 115 -2.26 0.76 14.92
N SER A 116 -1.95 1.07 13.66
CA SER A 116 -2.10 2.41 13.11
C SER A 116 -3.19 2.44 12.04
N ASN A 117 -3.96 3.53 12.01
CA ASN A 117 -5.07 3.76 11.09
C ASN A 117 -4.71 4.67 9.91
N THR A 118 -3.54 5.32 9.92
CA THR A 118 -3.10 6.24 8.86
C THR A 118 -1.63 6.02 8.51
N LEU A 119 -1.26 6.39 7.28
CA LEU A 119 0.14 6.38 6.83
C LEU A 119 0.99 7.30 7.71
N GLU A 120 0.46 8.49 8.01
CA GLU A 120 1.11 9.49 8.83
C GLU A 120 1.40 8.96 10.23
N ASP A 121 0.44 8.29 10.87
CA ASP A 121 0.59 7.74 12.23
C ASP A 121 1.56 6.56 12.26
N GLN A 122 1.62 5.77 11.18
CA GLN A 122 2.60 4.69 11.06
C GLN A 122 4.04 5.22 11.20
N ILE A 123 4.36 6.36 10.60
CA ILE A 123 5.74 6.92 10.55
C ILE A 123 6.32 7.16 11.95
N ASN A 124 5.48 7.43 12.96
CA ASN A 124 5.95 7.60 14.34
C ASN A 124 6.65 6.35 14.90
N GLY A 125 6.17 5.17 14.51
CA GLY A 125 6.71 3.88 14.97
C GLY A 125 8.21 3.74 14.68
N PRO A 126 8.65 3.69 13.41
CA PRO A 126 10.05 3.50 13.05
C PRO A 126 10.96 4.61 13.59
N ILE A 127 10.51 5.87 13.56
CA ILE A 127 11.31 7.01 14.04
C ILE A 127 11.69 6.84 15.52
N THR A 128 10.75 6.40 16.36
CA THR A 128 10.93 6.36 17.82
C THR A 128 11.31 4.99 18.38
N ASN A 129 11.22 3.93 17.58
CA ASN A 129 11.52 2.58 18.05
C ASN A 129 13.05 2.38 18.19
N PRO A 130 13.55 1.97 19.37
CA PRO A 130 14.99 1.76 19.60
C PRO A 130 15.60 0.64 18.75
N LEU A 131 14.79 -0.31 18.27
CA LEU A 131 15.22 -1.37 17.36
C LEU A 131 15.03 -1.00 15.88
N GLU A 132 14.67 0.24 15.58
CA GLU A 132 14.53 0.79 14.22
C GLU A 132 15.43 2.03 14.08
N MET A 133 14.89 3.26 14.19
CA MET A 133 15.68 4.50 14.01
C MET A 133 16.12 5.17 15.32
N ASP A 134 15.54 4.78 16.46
CA ASP A 134 15.94 5.21 17.83
C ASP A 134 16.07 6.73 18.01
N SER A 135 15.21 7.51 17.36
CA SER A 135 15.24 8.96 17.33
C SER A 135 14.02 9.56 18.06
N ASP A 136 13.92 10.89 18.07
CA ASP A 136 12.75 11.61 18.54
C ASP A 136 12.43 12.81 17.63
N TRP A 137 11.16 13.23 17.63
CA TRP A 137 10.71 14.32 16.77
C TRP A 137 11.46 15.65 17.00
N PRO A 138 11.72 16.09 18.25
CA PRO A 138 12.55 17.29 18.48
C PRO A 138 13.96 17.22 17.89
N GLN A 139 14.59 16.05 17.87
CA GLN A 139 15.90 15.86 17.23
C GLN A 139 15.80 15.90 15.71
N VAL A 140 14.83 15.17 15.15
CA VAL A 140 14.54 15.17 13.70
C VAL A 140 14.23 16.57 13.20
N GLU A 141 13.32 17.30 13.84
CA GLU A 141 12.98 18.67 13.49
C GLU A 141 14.21 19.59 13.53
N ARG A 142 15.03 19.49 14.59
CA ARG A 142 16.24 20.31 14.74
C ARG A 142 17.26 20.02 13.63
N TYR A 143 17.40 18.77 13.24
CA TYR A 143 18.27 18.37 12.15
C TYR A 143 17.77 18.96 10.82
N VAL A 144 16.50 18.69 10.47
CA VAL A 144 15.87 19.18 9.24
C VAL A 144 15.89 20.71 9.17
N SER A 145 15.60 21.41 10.27
CA SER A 145 15.58 22.87 10.33
C SER A 145 16.95 23.52 10.12
N ARG A 146 18.05 22.80 10.37
CA ARG A 146 19.43 23.30 10.23
C ARG A 146 20.04 23.02 8.87
N SER A 147 19.42 22.15 8.07
CA SER A 147 19.89 21.83 6.73
C SER A 147 19.41 22.87 5.72
N ALA A 148 20.35 23.54 5.05
CA ALA A 148 20.02 24.47 3.97
C ALA A 148 19.30 23.76 2.81
N GLN A 149 19.60 22.48 2.57
CA GLN A 149 18.91 21.68 1.56
C GLN A 149 17.45 21.48 1.93
N TYR A 150 17.15 21.09 3.18
CA TYR A 150 15.76 20.91 3.60
C TYR A 150 15.01 22.23 3.65
N GLN A 151 15.61 23.32 4.10
CA GLN A 151 14.97 24.64 4.04
C GLN A 151 14.50 24.99 2.61
N GLN A 152 15.32 24.68 1.59
CA GLN A 152 14.91 24.89 0.20
C GLN A 152 13.83 23.90 -0.25
N LEU A 153 13.94 22.62 0.10
CA LEU A 153 12.92 21.61 -0.27
C LEU A 153 11.56 21.93 0.35
N PHE A 154 11.51 22.38 1.61
CA PHE A 154 10.27 22.80 2.27
C PHE A 154 9.68 24.07 1.64
N LEU A 155 10.54 25.03 1.26
CA LEU A 155 10.11 26.22 0.51
C LEU A 155 9.49 25.85 -0.84
N SER A 156 10.13 24.93 -1.59
CA SER A 156 9.62 24.43 -2.87
C SER A 156 8.35 23.59 -2.74
N ALA A 157 8.21 22.86 -1.64
CA ALA A 157 7.04 22.04 -1.34
C ALA A 157 5.88 22.89 -0.78
N ASN A 158 5.45 23.91 -1.53
CA ASN A 158 4.37 24.84 -1.16
C ASN A 158 4.62 25.67 0.11
N ASP A 159 5.87 26.10 0.35
CA ASP A 159 6.24 26.92 1.51
C ASP A 159 5.79 26.28 2.85
N LEU A 160 5.92 24.95 2.94
CA LEU A 160 5.61 24.22 4.17
C LEU A 160 6.56 24.66 5.29
N THR A 161 6.02 24.84 6.48
CA THR A 161 6.84 25.06 7.68
C THR A 161 7.57 23.76 8.05
N ILE A 162 8.80 23.87 8.55
CA ILE A 162 9.52 22.70 9.06
C ILE A 162 8.96 22.35 10.44
N SER A 163 8.24 21.23 10.51
CA SER A 163 7.65 20.65 11.72
C SER A 163 7.54 19.13 11.57
N SER A 164 7.38 18.40 12.68
CA SER A 164 7.15 16.95 12.68
C SER A 164 5.95 16.57 11.82
N ASP A 165 4.89 17.37 11.87
CA ASP A 165 3.66 17.12 11.11
C ASP A 165 3.89 17.25 9.61
N ASN A 166 4.64 18.26 9.17
CA ASN A 166 4.94 18.44 7.74
C ASN A 166 6.02 17.47 7.24
N ILE A 167 6.93 17.02 8.09
CA ILE A 167 7.86 15.92 7.78
C ILE A 167 7.08 14.61 7.56
N ARG A 168 6.13 14.29 8.45
CA ARG A 168 5.25 13.12 8.33
C ARG A 168 4.35 13.22 7.09
N LEU A 169 3.80 14.40 6.81
CA LEU A 169 3.03 14.67 5.60
C LEU A 169 3.85 14.38 4.35
N ALA A 170 5.08 14.90 4.27
CA ALA A 170 5.94 14.70 3.11
C ALA A 170 6.26 13.21 2.89
N LEU A 171 6.65 12.50 3.94
CA LEU A 171 6.89 11.05 3.90
C LEU A 171 5.63 10.27 3.47
N ALA A 172 4.46 10.60 4.02
CA ALA A 172 3.20 9.97 3.66
C ALA A 172 2.82 10.24 2.19
N GLU A 173 3.02 11.47 1.70
CA GLU A 173 2.77 11.84 0.31
C GLU A 173 3.68 11.07 -0.65
N PHE A 174 4.96 10.92 -0.29
CA PHE A 174 5.87 10.06 -1.03
C PHE A 174 5.36 8.61 -1.03
N MET A 175 4.99 8.04 0.12
CA MET A 175 4.45 6.68 0.18
C MET A 175 3.16 6.48 -0.62
N ARG A 176 2.29 7.50 -0.73
CA ARG A 176 1.10 7.45 -1.60
C ARG A 176 1.46 7.29 -3.07
N SER A 177 2.55 7.92 -3.49
CA SER A 177 3.05 7.87 -4.87
C SER A 177 3.63 6.50 -5.27
N LEU A 178 3.92 5.61 -4.30
CA LEU A 178 4.53 4.30 -4.53
C LEU A 178 3.52 3.21 -4.93
N GLN A 179 2.64 3.51 -5.89
CA GLN A 179 1.74 2.49 -6.47
C GLN A 179 2.41 1.75 -7.64
N THR A 180 2.04 0.48 -7.80
CA THR A 180 2.56 -0.39 -8.87
C THR A 180 1.41 -0.90 -9.75
N PRO A 181 0.82 -0.04 -10.62
CA PRO A 181 -0.21 -0.46 -11.57
C PRO A 181 0.36 -1.36 -12.67
N ASN A 182 -0.53 -1.90 -13.51
CA ASN A 182 -0.17 -2.63 -14.73
C ASN A 182 0.56 -3.95 -14.47
N SER A 183 0.26 -4.61 -13.34
CA SER A 183 0.58 -6.04 -13.23
C SER A 183 -0.19 -6.83 -14.29
N THR A 184 0.31 -8.00 -14.68
CA THR A 184 -0.39 -8.88 -15.63
C THR A 184 -1.82 -9.18 -15.17
N PHE A 185 -2.05 -9.31 -13.87
CA PHE A 185 -3.39 -9.47 -13.32
C PHE A 185 -4.25 -8.21 -13.40
N ASP A 186 -3.68 -7.01 -13.24
CA ASP A 186 -4.43 -5.77 -13.43
C ASP A 186 -4.93 -5.63 -14.88
N LEU A 187 -4.11 -6.01 -15.87
CA LEU A 187 -4.51 -6.01 -17.28
C LEU A 187 -5.67 -6.97 -17.53
N PHE A 188 -5.62 -8.17 -16.92
CA PHE A 188 -6.71 -9.13 -16.95
C PHE A 188 -8.01 -8.56 -16.34
N LEU A 189 -7.92 -7.94 -15.15
CA LEU A 189 -9.06 -7.30 -14.50
C LEU A 189 -9.63 -6.11 -15.30
N GLN A 190 -8.82 -5.49 -16.15
CA GLN A 190 -9.21 -4.41 -17.06
C GLN A 190 -9.80 -4.91 -18.39
N GLY A 191 -9.92 -6.24 -18.57
CA GLY A 191 -10.60 -6.86 -19.72
C GLY A 191 -9.67 -7.50 -20.75
N ASP A 192 -8.35 -7.54 -20.53
CA ASP A 192 -7.44 -8.33 -21.38
C ASP A 192 -7.49 -9.81 -20.99
N GLU A 193 -8.45 -10.55 -21.55
CA GLU A 193 -8.63 -11.99 -21.31
C GLU A 193 -7.40 -12.86 -21.69
N PHE A 194 -6.48 -12.31 -22.48
CA PHE A 194 -5.25 -12.97 -22.94
C PHE A 194 -4.02 -12.60 -22.10
N ALA A 195 -4.14 -11.70 -21.13
CA ALA A 195 -3.04 -11.34 -20.24
C ALA A 195 -2.59 -12.53 -19.39
N LEU A 196 -3.52 -13.40 -18.96
CA LEU A 196 -3.21 -14.63 -18.23
C LEU A 196 -3.08 -15.83 -19.18
N SER A 197 -2.06 -16.64 -18.94
CA SER A 197 -1.96 -18.00 -19.44
C SER A 197 -3.01 -18.92 -18.81
N GLU A 198 -3.23 -20.08 -19.43
CA GLU A 198 -4.16 -21.09 -18.90
C GLU A 198 -3.75 -21.61 -17.52
N GLN A 199 -2.45 -21.60 -17.19
CA GLN A 199 -1.99 -21.98 -15.85
C GLN A 199 -2.39 -20.93 -14.81
N GLU A 200 -2.16 -19.66 -15.11
CA GLU A 200 -2.47 -18.55 -14.20
C GLU A 200 -3.98 -18.41 -14.00
N LYS A 201 -4.79 -18.68 -15.04
CA LYS A 201 -6.26 -18.76 -14.92
C LYS A 201 -6.70 -19.86 -13.96
N ARG A 202 -6.16 -21.08 -14.08
CA ARG A 202 -6.45 -22.17 -13.12
C ARG A 202 -6.02 -21.80 -11.70
N GLY A 203 -4.89 -21.11 -11.55
CA GLY A 203 -4.43 -20.58 -10.27
C GLY A 203 -5.41 -19.59 -9.64
N TRP A 204 -5.89 -18.65 -10.44
CA TRP A 204 -6.89 -17.66 -10.02
C TRP A 204 -8.23 -18.32 -9.66
N ASP A 205 -8.73 -19.24 -10.49
CA ASP A 205 -9.96 -19.99 -10.23
C ASP A 205 -9.85 -20.82 -8.94
N THR A 206 -8.69 -21.44 -8.72
CA THR A 206 -8.41 -22.17 -7.48
C THR A 206 -8.40 -21.22 -6.30
N PHE A 207 -7.68 -20.10 -6.38
CA PHE A 207 -7.57 -19.09 -5.33
C PHE A 207 -8.95 -18.57 -4.86
N GLN A 208 -9.86 -18.35 -5.81
CA GLN A 208 -11.24 -17.97 -5.52
C GLN A 208 -12.04 -19.11 -4.88
N SER A 209 -12.05 -20.29 -5.52
CA SER A 209 -12.92 -21.41 -5.14
C SER A 209 -12.60 -22.01 -3.77
N ILE A 210 -11.34 -21.97 -3.35
CA ILE A 210 -10.93 -22.44 -2.01
C ILE A 210 -11.09 -21.37 -0.92
N GLY A 211 -11.42 -20.14 -1.30
CA GLY A 211 -11.75 -19.06 -0.36
C GLY A 211 -10.60 -18.14 0.05
N CYS A 212 -9.42 -18.18 -0.59
CA CYS A 212 -8.34 -17.23 -0.29
C CYS A 212 -8.78 -15.77 -0.48
N VAL A 213 -9.59 -15.53 -1.52
CA VAL A 213 -10.16 -14.22 -1.87
C VAL A 213 -11.04 -13.61 -0.77
N GLN A 214 -11.56 -14.42 0.16
CA GLN A 214 -12.40 -13.92 1.27
C GLN A 214 -11.62 -13.05 2.25
N CYS A 215 -10.30 -13.26 2.35
CA CYS A 215 -9.40 -12.42 3.15
C CYS A 215 -8.56 -11.50 2.27
N HIS A 216 -8.17 -11.98 1.09
CA HIS A 216 -7.31 -11.29 0.14
C HIS A 216 -8.14 -10.64 -0.97
N GLN A 217 -8.77 -9.51 -0.62
CA GLN A 217 -9.73 -8.78 -1.46
C GLN A 217 -9.36 -7.30 -1.64
N GLY A 218 -10.11 -6.61 -2.50
CA GLY A 218 -9.97 -5.20 -2.82
C GLY A 218 -8.78 -4.90 -3.73
N PRO A 219 -8.43 -3.62 -3.88
CA PRO A 219 -7.39 -3.20 -4.79
C PRO A 219 -6.00 -3.62 -4.35
N ASN A 220 -5.76 -4.07 -3.11
CA ASN A 220 -4.46 -4.57 -2.66
C ASN A 220 -4.43 -6.11 -2.47
N ILE A 221 -5.53 -6.80 -2.82
CA ILE A 221 -5.69 -8.26 -2.66
C ILE A 221 -5.26 -8.69 -1.24
N GLY A 222 -5.84 -8.00 -0.26
CA GLY A 222 -5.40 -7.98 1.13
C GLY A 222 -5.28 -6.56 1.66
N GLY A 223 -4.70 -6.41 2.85
CA GLY A 223 -4.45 -5.13 3.50
C GLY A 223 -5.67 -4.42 4.10
N ASN A 224 -6.87 -4.96 3.89
CA ASN A 224 -8.13 -4.33 4.26
C ASN A 224 -8.82 -4.92 5.51
N MET A 225 -8.26 -5.98 6.12
CA MET A 225 -8.83 -6.59 7.32
C MET A 225 -7.81 -7.23 8.25
N MET A 226 -8.26 -7.53 9.47
CA MET A 226 -7.53 -8.29 10.49
C MET A 226 -8.10 -9.71 10.54
N GLN A 227 -7.24 -10.72 10.61
CA GLN A 227 -7.64 -12.12 10.74
C GLN A 227 -6.70 -12.87 11.67
N LYS A 228 -7.24 -13.88 12.36
CA LYS A 228 -6.46 -14.82 13.15
C LYS A 228 -5.58 -15.67 12.24
N PHE A 229 -4.29 -15.72 12.54
CA PHE A 229 -3.34 -16.58 11.85
C PHE A 229 -3.25 -17.95 12.53
N GLY A 230 -3.52 -19.01 11.78
CA GLY A 230 -3.68 -20.38 12.28
C GLY A 230 -5.09 -20.68 12.79
N TYR A 231 -6.13 -20.49 11.96
CA TYR A 231 -7.52 -20.77 12.36
C TYR A 231 -7.79 -22.28 12.57
N PHE A 232 -7.28 -23.14 11.67
CA PHE A 232 -7.48 -24.59 11.71
C PHE A 232 -6.28 -25.38 12.26
N SER A 233 -5.11 -24.76 12.36
CA SER A 233 -3.93 -25.36 12.96
C SER A 233 -3.07 -24.32 13.66
N GLU A 234 -2.53 -24.65 14.81
CA GLU A 234 -1.53 -23.81 15.48
C GLU A 234 -0.30 -23.66 14.58
N ILE A 235 -0.07 -22.43 14.13
CA ILE A 235 1.17 -22.03 13.50
C ILE A 235 2.12 -21.65 14.63
N ASN A 236 3.36 -22.11 14.57
CA ASN A 236 4.34 -21.88 15.63
C ASN A 236 4.73 -20.39 15.72
N ILE A 237 3.99 -19.65 16.56
CA ILE A 237 4.08 -18.18 16.74
C ILE A 237 4.61 -17.79 18.13
N LEU A 238 5.45 -18.65 18.73
CA LEU A 238 5.82 -18.72 20.16
C LEU A 238 6.14 -17.40 20.93
N GLN A 239 6.30 -16.25 20.28
CA GLN A 239 6.58 -14.96 20.95
C GLN A 239 5.75 -13.77 20.44
N ASP A 240 5.17 -13.82 19.23
CA ASP A 240 4.41 -12.70 18.67
C ASP A 240 2.91 -13.02 18.70
N THR A 241 2.21 -12.37 19.62
CA THR A 241 0.76 -12.53 19.78
C THR A 241 -0.06 -11.59 18.88
N GLY A 242 0.58 -10.88 17.94
CA GLY A 242 -0.10 -10.02 16.98
C GLY A 242 -0.72 -8.79 17.64
N LYS A 243 -1.97 -8.50 17.28
CA LYS A 243 -2.76 -7.37 17.81
C LYS A 243 -2.83 -7.33 19.35
N HIS A 244 -2.83 -8.50 19.99
CA HIS A 244 -2.82 -8.61 21.46
C HIS A 244 -1.62 -7.90 22.13
N LEU A 245 -0.45 -7.80 21.47
CA LEU A 245 0.69 -7.05 22.05
C LEU A 245 0.40 -5.55 22.21
N VAL A 246 -0.63 -5.03 21.55
CA VAL A 246 -1.04 -3.63 21.60
C VAL A 246 -2.28 -3.44 22.45
N THR A 247 -3.23 -4.38 22.40
CA THR A 247 -4.51 -4.25 23.12
C THR A 247 -4.52 -4.88 24.50
N GLU A 248 -3.64 -5.85 24.76
CA GLU A 248 -3.62 -6.69 25.97
C GLU A 248 -4.91 -7.52 26.18
N GLU A 249 -5.76 -7.63 25.16
CA GLU A 249 -7.04 -8.34 25.21
C GLU A 249 -6.90 -9.76 24.64
N ASP A 250 -7.23 -10.78 25.44
CA ASP A 250 -7.05 -12.20 25.06
C ASP A 250 -7.72 -12.58 23.74
N GLN A 251 -8.85 -11.95 23.39
CA GLN A 251 -9.57 -12.18 22.13
C GLN A 251 -8.80 -11.73 20.88
N ASP A 252 -7.82 -10.82 21.04
CA ASP A 252 -6.98 -10.31 19.94
C ASP A 252 -5.72 -11.15 19.70
N LYS A 253 -5.54 -12.25 20.45
CA LYS A 253 -4.38 -13.13 20.30
C LYS A 253 -4.32 -13.70 18.89
N PHE A 254 -3.16 -13.48 18.26
CA PHE A 254 -2.78 -13.97 16.95
C PHE A 254 -3.59 -13.39 15.80
N TYR A 255 -4.26 -12.26 16.03
CA TYR A 255 -4.80 -11.45 14.95
C TYR A 255 -3.69 -10.62 14.30
N PHE A 256 -3.58 -10.74 12.99
CA PHE A 256 -2.68 -9.97 12.16
C PHE A 256 -3.48 -9.35 11.02
N ARG A 257 -2.97 -8.23 10.48
CA ARG A 257 -3.47 -7.69 9.24
C ARG A 257 -3.18 -8.69 8.13
N VAL A 258 -4.18 -8.98 7.31
CA VAL A 258 -3.99 -9.76 6.09
C VAL A 258 -3.08 -8.96 5.18
N ALA A 259 -1.88 -9.46 4.89
CA ALA A 259 -0.92 -8.74 4.04
C ALA A 259 -1.43 -8.61 2.60
N SER A 260 -1.00 -7.55 1.92
CA SER A 260 -1.19 -7.42 0.47
C SER A 260 -0.47 -8.57 -0.24
N LEU A 261 -1.09 -9.10 -1.29
CA LEU A 261 -0.44 -10.07 -2.18
C LEU A 261 0.15 -9.43 -3.43
N ARG A 262 0.06 -8.10 -3.59
CA ARG A 262 0.73 -7.41 -4.70
C ARG A 262 2.23 -7.48 -4.53
N ASN A 263 2.91 -7.78 -5.63
CA ASN A 263 4.35 -8.03 -5.67
C ASN A 263 4.82 -9.17 -4.74
N VAL A 264 3.91 -10.04 -4.25
CA VAL A 264 4.25 -11.05 -3.23
C VAL A 264 5.39 -11.96 -3.68
N ALA A 265 5.42 -12.32 -4.97
CA ALA A 265 6.46 -13.17 -5.55
C ALA A 265 7.88 -12.58 -5.47
N GLN A 266 8.03 -11.31 -5.11
CA GLN A 266 9.31 -10.59 -4.98
C GLN A 266 9.59 -10.13 -3.53
N THR A 267 8.71 -10.43 -2.57
CA THR A 267 8.80 -9.99 -1.15
C THR A 267 9.28 -11.09 -0.18
N ALA A 268 9.98 -12.12 -0.66
CA ALA A 268 10.50 -13.14 0.26
C ALA A 268 11.50 -12.53 1.27
N PRO A 269 11.53 -12.99 2.53
CA PRO A 269 10.75 -14.12 3.09
C PRO A 269 9.36 -13.72 3.61
N TYR A 270 8.49 -14.72 3.79
CA TYR A 270 7.07 -14.52 4.06
C TYR A 270 6.69 -14.60 5.54
N PHE A 271 5.52 -14.00 5.80
CA PHE A 271 4.87 -13.82 7.11
C PHE A 271 5.56 -12.84 8.05
N HIS A 272 4.87 -12.48 9.13
CA HIS A 272 5.33 -11.51 10.10
C HIS A 272 6.68 -11.86 10.73
N ASP A 273 7.06 -13.14 10.79
CA ASP A 273 8.31 -13.60 11.39
C ASP A 273 9.45 -13.86 10.37
N GLY A 274 9.16 -13.69 9.07
CA GLY A 274 10.08 -13.85 7.94
C GLY A 274 10.77 -15.21 7.86
N ARG A 275 10.19 -16.27 8.43
CA ARG A 275 10.83 -17.60 8.47
C ARG A 275 10.57 -18.45 7.24
N THR A 276 9.64 -18.05 6.39
CA THR A 276 9.22 -18.87 5.24
C THR A 276 9.90 -18.36 3.97
N PRO A 277 10.88 -19.10 3.40
CA PRO A 277 11.71 -18.55 2.32
C PRO A 277 11.07 -18.62 0.93
N THR A 278 10.07 -19.49 0.72
CA THR A 278 9.49 -19.73 -0.62
C THR A 278 8.00 -19.50 -0.66
N LEU A 279 7.52 -19.02 -1.81
CA LEU A 279 6.10 -18.75 -2.03
C LEU A 279 5.29 -20.05 -1.96
N GLU A 280 5.82 -21.14 -2.54
CA GLU A 280 5.27 -22.48 -2.39
C GLU A 280 5.00 -22.86 -0.93
N ALA A 281 5.99 -22.68 -0.04
CA ALA A 281 5.84 -23.00 1.37
C ALA A 281 4.79 -22.09 2.04
N ALA A 282 4.75 -20.81 1.68
CA ALA A 282 3.76 -19.87 2.20
C ALA A 282 2.33 -20.27 1.80
N ILE A 283 2.11 -20.66 0.53
CA ILE A 283 0.81 -21.15 0.03
C ILE A 283 0.36 -22.37 0.84
N ARG A 284 1.25 -23.35 1.05
CA ARG A 284 0.93 -24.56 1.82
C ARG A 284 0.61 -24.28 3.28
N ILE A 285 1.36 -23.37 3.91
CA ILE A 285 1.12 -22.94 5.29
C ILE A 285 -0.25 -22.25 5.40
N MET A 286 -0.60 -21.38 4.45
CA MET A 286 -1.92 -20.73 4.43
C MET A 286 -3.06 -21.73 4.18
N ALA A 287 -2.90 -22.64 3.23
CA ALA A 287 -3.87 -23.70 2.95
C ALA A 287 -4.17 -24.54 4.20
N LYS A 288 -3.11 -24.97 4.90
CA LYS A 288 -3.25 -25.77 6.12
C LYS A 288 -3.80 -24.94 7.28
N GLY A 289 -3.21 -23.77 7.51
CA GLY A 289 -3.48 -22.94 8.68
C GLY A 289 -4.83 -22.23 8.63
N GLN A 290 -5.21 -21.71 7.47
CA GLN A 290 -6.42 -20.89 7.31
C GLN A 290 -7.60 -21.67 6.75
N LEU A 291 -7.37 -22.77 6.02
CA LEU A 291 -8.44 -23.54 5.38
C LEU A 291 -8.51 -25.00 5.85
N GLY A 292 -7.51 -25.49 6.59
CA GLY A 292 -7.49 -26.87 7.08
C GLY A 292 -7.26 -27.92 5.98
N ILE A 293 -6.76 -27.51 4.81
CA ILE A 293 -6.57 -28.40 3.66
C ILE A 293 -5.08 -28.62 3.36
N ALA A 294 -4.76 -29.81 2.87
CA ALA A 294 -3.49 -30.09 2.21
C ALA A 294 -3.67 -29.95 0.69
N MET A 295 -2.67 -29.41 0.00
CA MET A 295 -2.71 -29.20 -1.45
C MET A 295 -1.69 -30.08 -2.17
N GLU A 296 -2.12 -30.63 -3.29
CA GLU A 296 -1.25 -31.30 -4.26
C GLU A 296 -0.27 -30.30 -4.90
N ASN A 297 0.85 -30.82 -5.40
CA ASN A 297 1.92 -29.99 -5.97
C ASN A 297 1.44 -29.15 -7.16
N ASP A 298 0.65 -29.73 -8.05
CA ASP A 298 0.16 -29.05 -9.25
C ASP A 298 -0.78 -27.88 -8.89
N THR A 299 -1.62 -28.06 -7.88
CA THR A 299 -2.50 -27.00 -7.37
C THR A 299 -1.70 -25.85 -6.78
N VAL A 300 -0.65 -26.15 -6.02
CA VAL A 300 0.23 -25.11 -5.45
C VAL A 300 0.98 -24.38 -6.56
N ALA A 301 1.45 -25.10 -7.59
CA ALA A 301 2.12 -24.51 -8.74
C ALA A 301 1.19 -23.58 -9.54
N ASP A 302 -0.07 -23.97 -9.74
CA ASP A 302 -1.08 -23.13 -10.40
C ASP A 302 -1.34 -21.84 -9.60
N ILE A 303 -1.54 -21.94 -8.26
CA ILE A 303 -1.70 -20.75 -7.40
C ILE A 303 -0.44 -19.88 -7.42
N GLU A 304 0.75 -20.47 -7.35
CA GLU A 304 2.01 -19.72 -7.40
C GLU A 304 2.16 -18.97 -8.73
N ALA A 305 1.80 -19.60 -9.86
CA ALA A 305 1.78 -18.96 -11.17
C ALA A 305 0.85 -17.73 -11.14
N PHE A 306 -0.37 -17.87 -10.61
CA PHE A 306 -1.27 -16.74 -10.40
C PHE A 306 -0.64 -15.64 -9.53
N LEU A 307 -0.07 -15.97 -8.36
CA LEU A 307 0.51 -14.95 -7.46
C LEU A 307 1.69 -14.19 -8.08
N ARG A 308 2.38 -14.79 -9.07
CA ARG A 308 3.44 -14.10 -9.83
C ARG A 308 2.88 -13.01 -10.75
N THR A 309 1.66 -13.16 -11.26
CA THR A 309 1.01 -12.17 -12.13
C THR A 309 0.60 -10.89 -11.38
N LEU A 310 0.62 -10.93 -10.04
CA LEU A 310 0.39 -9.78 -9.16
C LEU A 310 1.62 -8.87 -9.02
N SER A 311 2.75 -9.22 -9.64
CA SER A 311 3.95 -8.37 -9.67
C SER A 311 3.82 -7.34 -10.79
N ALA A 312 4.13 -6.09 -10.48
CA ALA A 312 4.17 -4.99 -11.43
C ALA A 312 5.58 -4.36 -11.49
N PRO A 313 5.84 -3.50 -12.50
CA PRO A 313 7.03 -2.66 -12.50
C PRO A 313 7.14 -1.79 -11.25
N ARG A 314 8.37 -1.33 -10.94
CA ARG A 314 8.61 -0.35 -9.85
C ARG A 314 7.79 0.93 -10.09
N PRO A 315 7.38 1.65 -9.04
CA PRO A 315 6.65 2.90 -9.18
C PRO A 315 7.39 3.90 -10.08
N ALA A 316 6.71 4.42 -11.10
CA ALA A 316 7.32 5.33 -12.08
C ALA A 316 7.89 6.62 -11.46
N ILE A 317 7.31 7.08 -10.34
CA ILE A 317 7.80 8.24 -9.58
C ILE A 317 9.24 8.05 -9.07
N LEU A 318 9.68 6.80 -8.83
CA LEU A 318 11.06 6.52 -8.43
C LEU A 318 12.03 6.80 -9.57
N GLU A 319 11.71 6.33 -10.78
CA GLU A 319 12.53 6.61 -11.96
C GLU A 319 12.59 8.11 -12.23
N GLU A 320 11.48 8.82 -12.06
CA GLU A 320 11.45 10.27 -12.19
C GLU A 320 12.37 10.96 -11.18
N PHE A 321 12.27 10.61 -9.90
CA PHE A 321 13.08 11.25 -8.85
C PHE A 321 14.57 10.86 -8.89
N GLU A 322 14.90 9.66 -9.35
CA GLU A 322 16.28 9.18 -9.50
C GLU A 322 17.03 9.86 -10.66
N ASN A 323 16.31 10.41 -11.64
CA ASN A 323 16.88 11.05 -12.84
C ASN A 323 17.02 12.59 -12.74
N GLU A 324 16.66 13.19 -11.60
CA GLU A 324 16.82 14.63 -11.31
C GLU A 324 18.09 14.94 -10.52
#